data_AF-A0A2D9B6A2-F1
#
_entry.id   AF-A0A2D9B6A2-F1
#
_cell.length_a   1.000
_cell.length_b   1.000
_cell.length_c   1.000
_cell.angle_alpha   90.00
_cell.angle_beta   90.00
_cell.angle_gamma   90.00
#
_symmetry.space_group_name_H-M   'P 1'
#
loop_
_entity.id
_entity.type
_entity.pdbx_description
1 polymer ?
#
loop_
_entity_poly.entity_id
_entity_poly.type
_entity_poly.pdbx_seq_one_letter_code
_entity_poly.pdbx_strand_id
1 'polypeptide(L)'
;MERFTLYRNFYEQTEIKDATAALDSLNHQNTRYNRWLYNKNNSLKRIKENPFGFVSYLLGKIPFFLFFFAPFFAVFFSLIYFRKGHTYMEHLVFIFHIFGFVFLGMLICLLPDLLLGDDIFTAILLLFIGPFYFYKALRNFYQQNRIITILKFLLLNIIFNIGIFIVAILFFGITAATY
;
A
#
# COMPACT_ATOMS: atom_id res chain seq x y z
N MET A 1 2.54 5.74 -26.06
CA MET A 1 1.38 4.84 -25.87
C MET A 1 1.19 3.87 -27.05
N GLU A 2 1.47 4.28 -28.29
CA GLU A 2 1.24 3.48 -29.52
C GLU A 2 1.89 2.07 -29.54
N ARG A 3 3.10 1.91 -29.00
CA ARG A 3 3.77 0.60 -28.98
C ARG A 3 3.11 -0.41 -28.03
N PHE A 4 2.61 0.05 -26.89
CA PHE A 4 1.90 -0.82 -25.94
C PHE A 4 0.58 -1.30 -26.53
N THR A 5 -0.18 -0.41 -27.19
CA THR A 5 -1.42 -0.78 -27.88
C THR A 5 -1.17 -1.74 -29.03
N LEU A 6 -0.10 -1.54 -29.82
CA LEU A 6 0.29 -2.47 -30.88
C LEU A 6 0.58 -3.88 -30.33
N TYR A 7 1.42 -3.98 -29.30
CA TYR A 7 1.75 -5.27 -28.68
C TYR A 7 0.55 -5.96 -28.08
N ARG A 8 -0.36 -5.18 -27.49
CA ARG A 8 -1.61 -5.70 -26.93
C ARG A 8 -2.51 -6.26 -28.03
N ASN A 9 -2.73 -5.51 -29.11
CA ASN A 9 -3.57 -5.97 -30.22
C ASN A 9 -3.00 -7.25 -30.85
N PHE A 10 -1.68 -7.31 -31.05
CA PHE A 10 -1.01 -8.50 -31.55
C PHE A 10 -1.16 -9.70 -30.62
N TYR A 11 -0.98 -9.49 -29.30
CA TYR A 11 -1.17 -10.54 -28.30
C TYR A 11 -2.63 -11.03 -28.24
N GLU A 12 -3.62 -10.13 -28.32
CA GLU A 12 -5.05 -10.48 -28.32
C GLU A 12 -5.45 -11.26 -29.59
N GLN A 13 -4.80 -11.02 -30.73
CA GLN A 13 -5.08 -11.72 -31.99
C GLN A 13 -4.36 -13.07 -32.12
N THR A 14 -3.11 -13.16 -31.66
CA THR A 14 -2.24 -14.33 -31.91
C THR A 14 -2.08 -15.24 -30.71
N GLU A 15 -2.38 -14.75 -29.50
CA GLU A 15 -2.13 -15.40 -28.21
C GLU A 15 -0.69 -15.88 -27.97
N ILE A 16 0.29 -15.39 -28.75
CA ILE A 16 1.70 -15.74 -28.60
C ILE A 16 2.21 -15.19 -27.26
N LYS A 17 2.46 -16.09 -26.30
CA LYS A 17 2.95 -15.73 -24.96
C LYS A 17 4.44 -15.44 -24.91
N ASP A 18 5.23 -16.04 -25.79
CA ASP A 18 6.67 -15.82 -25.82
C ASP A 18 6.99 -14.46 -26.44
N ALA A 19 7.58 -13.58 -25.63
CA ALA A 19 7.92 -12.23 -26.09
C ALA A 19 8.98 -12.23 -27.19
N THR A 20 9.85 -13.23 -27.27
CA THR A 20 10.88 -13.23 -28.31
C THR A 20 10.30 -13.57 -29.68
N ALA A 21 9.46 -14.59 -29.76
CA ALA A 21 8.71 -14.96 -30.95
C ALA A 21 7.76 -13.85 -31.42
N ALA A 22 7.10 -13.17 -30.47
CA ALA A 22 6.20 -12.07 -30.79
C ALA A 22 6.94 -10.84 -31.34
N LEU A 23 8.09 -10.49 -30.76
CA LEU A 23 8.90 -9.36 -31.25
C LEU A 23 9.51 -9.65 -32.62
N ASP A 24 9.93 -10.89 -32.87
CA ASP A 24 10.41 -11.34 -34.17
C ASP A 24 9.31 -11.21 -35.25
N SER A 25 8.10 -11.70 -34.94
CA SER A 25 6.92 -11.60 -35.81
C SER A 25 6.54 -10.14 -36.13
N LEU A 26 6.77 -9.23 -35.20
CA LEU A 26 6.50 -7.79 -35.35
C LEU A 26 7.65 -7.02 -36.02
N ASN A 27 8.76 -7.68 -36.38
CA ASN A 27 10.00 -7.05 -36.84
C ASN A 27 10.54 -5.99 -35.87
N HIS A 28 10.37 -6.20 -34.57
CA HIS A 28 10.82 -5.29 -33.53
C HIS A 28 12.10 -5.79 -32.86
N GLN A 29 12.99 -4.86 -32.51
CA GLN A 29 14.24 -5.21 -31.84
C GLN A 29 14.00 -5.95 -30.52
N ASN A 30 14.73 -7.04 -30.34
CA ASN A 30 14.57 -7.92 -29.19
C ASN A 30 15.32 -7.42 -27.94
N THR A 31 14.88 -6.29 -27.39
CA THR A 31 15.48 -5.63 -26.22
C THR A 31 14.81 -6.05 -24.91
N ARG A 32 15.51 -5.91 -23.77
CA ARG A 32 14.94 -6.17 -22.43
C ARG A 32 13.66 -5.36 -22.18
N TYR A 33 13.65 -4.10 -22.63
CA TYR A 33 12.49 -3.22 -22.50
C TYR A 33 11.30 -3.69 -23.34
N ASN A 34 11.53 -4.04 -24.61
CA ASN A 34 10.45 -4.51 -25.50
C ASN A 34 9.87 -5.84 -25.01
N ARG A 35 10.71 -6.77 -24.53
CA ARG A 35 10.26 -8.03 -23.91
C ARG A 35 9.42 -7.77 -22.68
N TRP A 36 9.92 -6.91 -21.77
CA TRP A 36 9.22 -6.55 -20.56
C TRP A 36 7.85 -5.91 -20.86
N LEU A 37 7.79 -5.03 -21.87
CA LEU A 37 6.55 -4.36 -22.30
C LEU A 37 5.55 -5.35 -22.88
N TYR A 38 6.00 -6.28 -23.73
CA TYR A 38 5.14 -7.31 -24.31
C TYR A 38 4.62 -8.30 -23.27
N ASN A 39 5.48 -8.74 -22.34
CA ASN A 39 5.13 -9.67 -21.26
C ASN A 39 4.01 -9.14 -20.35
N LYS A 40 3.79 -7.81 -20.29
CA LYS A 40 2.66 -7.23 -19.53
C LYS A 40 1.30 -7.68 -20.03
N ASN A 41 1.18 -8.06 -21.31
CA ASN A 41 -0.08 -8.58 -21.83
C ASN A 41 -0.50 -9.87 -21.12
N ASN A 42 0.46 -10.74 -20.76
CA ASN A 42 0.17 -11.97 -20.01
C ASN A 42 -0.29 -11.67 -18.56
N SER A 43 0.35 -10.73 -17.87
CA SER A 43 -0.09 -10.29 -16.54
C SER A 43 -1.50 -9.67 -16.60
N LEU A 44 -1.77 -8.82 -17.61
CA LEU A 44 -3.10 -8.24 -17.81
C LEU A 44 -4.17 -9.29 -18.14
N LYS A 45 -3.85 -10.29 -18.96
CA LYS A 45 -4.75 -11.41 -19.25
C LYS A 45 -5.09 -12.18 -17.97
N ARG A 46 -4.10 -12.51 -17.15
CA ARG A 46 -4.30 -13.19 -15.86
C ARG A 46 -5.14 -12.37 -14.87
N ILE A 47 -4.95 -11.05 -14.80
CA ILE A 47 -5.76 -10.17 -13.95
C ILE A 47 -7.21 -10.13 -14.45
N LYS A 48 -7.43 -10.04 -15.76
CA LYS A 48 -8.77 -10.05 -16.36
C LYS A 48 -9.49 -11.38 -16.15
N GLU A 49 -8.78 -12.50 -16.29
CA GLU A 49 -9.34 -13.85 -16.14
C GLU A 49 -9.58 -14.22 -14.67
N ASN A 50 -8.72 -13.78 -13.75
CA ASN A 50 -8.84 -14.09 -12.33
C ASN A 50 -8.64 -12.83 -11.44
N PRO A 51 -9.62 -11.91 -11.42
CA PRO A 51 -9.54 -10.69 -10.63
C PRO A 51 -9.47 -10.99 -9.12
N PHE A 52 -10.19 -12.02 -8.65
CA PHE A 52 -10.14 -12.43 -7.24
C PHE A 52 -8.76 -12.94 -6.84
N GLY A 53 -8.11 -13.74 -7.69
CA GLY A 53 -6.74 -14.19 -7.46
C GLY A 53 -5.73 -13.05 -7.42
N PHE A 54 -5.92 -12.02 -8.24
CA PHE A 54 -5.12 -10.80 -8.17
C PHE A 54 -5.36 -10.03 -6.86
N VAL A 55 -6.61 -9.88 -6.42
CA VAL A 55 -6.95 -9.25 -5.14
C VAL A 55 -6.32 -10.01 -3.98
N SER A 56 -6.44 -11.34 -3.93
CA SER A 56 -5.81 -12.15 -2.89
C SER A 56 -4.29 -12.01 -2.86
N TYR A 57 -3.65 -11.97 -4.05
CA TYR A 57 -2.22 -11.72 -4.16
C TYR A 57 -1.83 -10.32 -3.66
N LEU A 58 -2.66 -9.31 -3.96
CA LEU A 58 -2.48 -7.95 -3.47
C LEU A 58 -2.65 -7.88 -1.95
N LEU A 59 -3.72 -8.45 -1.39
CA LEU A 59 -3.95 -8.49 0.06
C LEU A 59 -2.78 -9.13 0.81
N GLY A 60 -2.21 -10.22 0.29
CA GLY A 60 -1.05 -10.90 0.88
C GLY A 60 0.22 -10.04 0.93
N LYS A 61 0.30 -8.95 0.14
CA LYS A 61 1.43 -8.02 0.15
C LYS A 61 1.22 -6.78 1.03
N ILE A 62 0.00 -6.49 1.49
CA ILE A 62 -0.31 -5.28 2.28
C ILE A 62 0.66 -5.07 3.46
N PRO A 63 0.94 -6.08 4.31
CA PRO A 63 1.84 -5.89 5.45
C PRO A 63 3.23 -5.41 5.00
N PHE A 64 3.84 -6.07 4.02
CA PHE A 64 5.16 -5.69 3.50
C PHE A 64 5.20 -4.25 2.98
N PHE A 65 4.15 -3.83 2.28
CA PHE A 65 4.03 -2.46 1.80
C PHE A 65 3.93 -1.46 2.97
N LEU A 66 3.06 -1.72 3.95
CA LEU A 66 2.95 -0.87 5.14
C LEU A 66 4.30 -0.71 5.87
N PHE A 67 5.06 -1.79 6.02
CA PHE A 67 6.39 -1.74 6.64
C PHE A 67 7.40 -0.92 5.82
N PHE A 68 7.40 -1.05 4.49
CA PHE A 68 8.29 -0.27 3.63
C PHE A 68 7.92 1.22 3.58
N PHE A 69 6.64 1.55 3.77
CA PHE A 69 6.14 2.93 3.79
C PHE A 69 6.22 3.61 5.16
N ALA A 70 6.38 2.86 6.27
CA ALA A 70 6.61 3.46 7.58
C ALA A 70 7.82 4.43 7.62
N PRO A 71 8.99 4.10 7.03
CA PRO A 71 10.09 5.05 6.81
C PRO A 71 9.68 6.37 6.16
N PHE A 72 8.85 6.30 5.12
CA PHE A 72 8.35 7.48 4.43
C PHE A 72 7.46 8.33 5.35
N PHE A 73 6.55 7.70 6.10
CA PHE A 73 5.75 8.41 7.11
C PHE A 73 6.63 9.03 8.20
N ALA A 74 7.68 8.34 8.65
CA ALA A 74 8.60 8.85 9.67
C ALA A 74 9.23 10.19 9.26
N VAL A 75 9.50 10.42 7.97
CA VAL A 75 9.96 11.73 7.46
C VAL A 75 8.95 12.83 7.76
N PHE A 76 7.65 12.61 7.55
CA PHE A 76 6.62 13.62 7.87
C PHE A 76 6.53 13.88 9.38
N PHE A 77 6.66 12.83 10.21
CA PHE A 77 6.75 13.03 11.66
C PHE A 77 7.98 13.85 12.03
N SER A 78 9.15 13.56 11.45
CA SER A 78 10.35 14.37 11.65
C SER A 78 10.12 15.83 11.29
N LEU A 79 9.45 16.12 10.18
CA LEU A 79 9.15 17.48 9.75
C LEU A 79 8.18 18.20 10.70
N ILE A 80 7.11 17.53 11.12
CA ILE A 80 6.08 18.12 12.01
C ILE A 80 6.61 18.30 13.45
N TYR A 81 7.51 17.42 13.89
CA TYR A 81 8.06 17.39 15.24
C TYR A 81 9.52 17.83 15.32
N PHE A 82 10.04 18.53 14.32
CA PHE A 82 11.46 18.94 14.26
C PHE A 82 11.96 19.67 15.51
N ARG A 83 11.08 20.43 16.18
CA ARG A 83 11.41 21.19 17.41
C ARG A 83 11.53 20.37 18.68
N LYS A 84 11.23 19.06 18.64
CA LYS A 84 11.15 18.21 19.84
C LYS A 84 12.42 17.40 20.10
N GLY A 85 13.45 17.54 19.26
CA GLY A 85 14.73 16.86 19.46
C GLY A 85 14.67 15.34 19.26
N HIS A 86 13.57 14.82 18.74
CA HIS A 86 13.43 13.40 18.46
C HIS A 86 14.16 13.00 17.18
N THR A 87 14.75 11.82 17.20
CA THR A 87 15.45 11.29 16.01
C THR A 87 14.47 10.70 15.00
N TYR A 88 14.89 10.61 13.75
CA TYR A 88 14.13 9.89 12.71
C TYR A 88 13.78 8.45 13.14
N MET A 89 14.72 7.76 13.79
CA MET A 89 14.52 6.40 14.28
C MET A 89 13.46 6.33 15.39
N GLU A 90 13.43 7.30 16.30
CA GLU A 90 12.40 7.40 17.32
C GLU A 90 11.00 7.55 16.71
N HIS A 91 10.85 8.37 15.67
CA HIS A 91 9.58 8.50 14.95
C HIS A 91 9.18 7.21 14.23
N LEU A 92 10.14 6.51 13.63
CA LEU A 92 9.90 5.24 12.96
C LEU A 92 9.44 4.16 13.95
N VAL A 93 10.12 4.05 15.11
CA VAL A 93 9.73 3.13 16.19
C VAL A 93 8.34 3.46 16.74
N PHE A 94 8.02 4.75 16.87
CA PHE A 94 6.68 5.20 17.26
C PHE A 94 5.62 4.74 16.25
N ILE A 95 5.85 4.91 14.95
CA ILE A 95 4.93 4.44 13.90
C ILE A 95 4.74 2.92 13.99
N PHE A 96 5.82 2.15 14.19
CA PHE A 96 5.69 0.71 14.36
C PHE A 96 4.93 0.29 15.62
N HIS A 97 4.99 1.07 16.71
CA HIS A 97 4.12 0.84 17.86
C HIS A 97 2.63 1.04 17.51
N ILE A 98 2.31 2.10 16.74
CA ILE A 98 0.93 2.33 16.27
C ILE A 98 0.46 1.19 15.37
N PHE A 99 1.29 0.75 14.42
CA PHE A 99 0.97 -0.38 13.55
C PHE A 99 0.80 -1.67 14.32
N GLY A 100 1.70 -1.95 15.27
CA GLY A 100 1.61 -3.11 16.15
C GLY A 100 0.29 -3.12 16.94
N PHE A 101 -0.12 -1.98 17.49
CA PHE A 101 -1.41 -1.85 18.17
C PHE A 101 -2.59 -2.16 17.23
N VAL A 102 -2.61 -1.60 16.02
CA VAL A 102 -3.70 -1.81 15.07
C VAL A 102 -3.73 -3.27 14.59
N PHE A 103 -2.59 -3.87 14.24
CA PHE A 103 -2.53 -5.26 13.80
C PHE A 103 -2.92 -6.24 14.90
N LEU A 104 -2.41 -6.04 16.12
CA LEU A 104 -2.77 -6.87 17.26
C LEU A 104 -4.26 -6.72 17.60
N GLY A 105 -4.76 -5.48 17.59
CA GLY A 105 -6.18 -5.21 17.80
C GLY A 105 -7.06 -5.89 16.75
N MET A 106 -6.71 -5.78 15.46
CA MET A 106 -7.46 -6.45 14.38
C MET A 106 -7.43 -7.97 14.53
N LEU A 107 -6.29 -8.55 14.92
CA LEU A 107 -6.20 -9.99 15.19
C LEU A 107 -7.13 -10.42 16.32
N ILE A 108 -7.22 -9.63 17.38
CA ILE A 108 -8.11 -9.89 18.53
C ILE A 108 -9.57 -9.72 18.12
N CYS A 109 -9.92 -8.67 17.38
CA CYS A 109 -11.28 -8.38 16.91
C CYS A 109 -11.77 -9.38 15.86
N LEU A 110 -10.87 -9.99 15.08
CA LEU A 110 -11.23 -10.99 14.07
C LEU A 110 -11.93 -12.22 14.67
N LEU A 111 -11.58 -12.62 15.90
CA LEU A 111 -12.17 -13.79 16.55
C LEU A 111 -13.69 -13.66 16.80
N PRO A 112 -14.18 -12.62 17.51
CA PRO A 112 -15.61 -12.42 17.70
C PRO A 112 -16.34 -12.08 16.39
N ASP A 113 -15.73 -11.30 15.50
CA ASP A 113 -16.30 -10.94 14.18
C ASP A 113 -16.60 -12.22 13.37
N LEU A 114 -15.68 -13.19 13.35
CA LEU A 114 -15.88 -14.48 12.68
C LEU A 114 -17.02 -15.32 13.31
N LEU A 115 -17.21 -15.25 14.63
CA LEU A 115 -18.25 -15.99 15.34
C LEU A 115 -19.65 -15.39 15.11
N LEU A 116 -19.74 -14.07 14.98
CA LEU A 116 -20.99 -13.35 14.78
C LEU A 116 -21.36 -13.20 13.30
N GLY A 117 -20.39 -13.34 12.40
CA GLY A 117 -20.58 -13.14 10.97
C GLY A 117 -20.73 -11.66 10.60
N ASP A 118 -20.16 -10.76 11.41
CA ASP A 118 -20.12 -9.32 11.18
C ASP A 118 -18.71 -8.76 11.42
N ASP A 119 -18.48 -7.48 11.08
CA ASP A 119 -17.19 -6.80 11.28
C ASP A 119 -17.29 -5.72 12.38
N ILE A 120 -18.22 -5.87 13.34
CA ILE A 120 -18.56 -4.79 14.28
C ILE A 120 -17.38 -4.48 15.20
N PHE A 121 -16.67 -5.49 15.69
CA PHE A 121 -15.55 -5.27 16.61
C PHE A 121 -14.39 -4.59 15.89
N THR A 122 -14.07 -5.04 14.69
CA THR A 122 -13.05 -4.40 13.84
C THR A 122 -13.44 -2.96 13.48
N ALA A 123 -14.71 -2.70 13.16
CA ALA A 123 -15.19 -1.35 12.88
C ALA A 123 -15.06 -0.43 14.10
N ILE A 124 -15.45 -0.89 15.30
CA ILE A 124 -15.30 -0.12 16.55
C ILE A 124 -13.82 0.17 16.83
N LEU A 125 -12.95 -0.82 16.62
CA LEU A 125 -11.51 -0.67 16.78
C LEU A 125 -10.98 0.43 15.85
N LEU A 126 -11.28 0.36 14.56
CA LEU A 126 -10.70 1.28 13.57
C LEU A 126 -11.31 2.68 13.62
N LEU A 127 -12.60 2.83 13.93
CA LEU A 127 -13.30 4.12 13.93
C LEU A 127 -13.16 4.89 15.24
N PHE A 128 -13.07 4.20 16.38
CA PHE A 128 -13.08 4.85 17.69
C PHE A 128 -11.80 4.59 18.49
N ILE A 129 -11.48 3.32 18.75
CA ILE A 129 -10.38 2.96 19.66
C ILE A 129 -9.02 3.35 19.06
N GLY A 130 -8.81 3.08 17.78
CA GLY A 130 -7.58 3.37 17.04
C GLY A 130 -7.25 4.86 17.01
N PRO A 131 -8.16 5.73 16.53
CA PRO A 131 -7.95 7.18 16.55
C PRO A 131 -7.73 7.73 17.96
N PHE A 132 -8.47 7.23 18.95
CA PHE A 132 -8.28 7.63 20.35
C PHE A 132 -6.91 7.22 20.89
N TYR A 133 -6.48 5.99 20.63
CA TYR A 133 -5.15 5.50 21.00
C TYR A 133 -4.06 6.30 20.29
N PHE A 134 -4.21 6.58 18.99
CA PHE A 134 -3.24 7.36 18.23
C PHE A 134 -3.07 8.78 18.79
N TYR A 135 -4.18 9.46 19.11
CA TYR A 135 -4.14 10.76 19.79
C TYR A 135 -3.40 10.69 21.14
N LYS A 136 -3.74 9.69 21.97
CA LYS A 136 -3.10 9.49 23.28
C LYS A 136 -1.61 9.19 23.14
N ALA A 137 -1.23 8.34 22.20
CA ALA A 137 0.13 7.97 21.91
C ALA A 137 0.96 9.18 21.45
N LEU A 138 0.43 10.01 20.54
CA LEU A 138 1.08 11.27 20.14
C LEU A 138 1.33 12.18 21.34
N ARG A 139 0.34 12.35 22.21
CA ARG A 139 0.46 13.22 23.38
C ARG A 139 1.54 12.71 24.34
N ASN A 140 1.52 11.42 24.63
CA ASN A 140 2.44 10.80 25.59
C ASN A 140 3.87 10.71 25.04
N PHE A 141 4.04 10.50 23.74
CA PHE A 141 5.36 10.42 23.13
C PHE A 141 6.00 11.81 22.99
N TYR A 142 5.26 12.80 22.49
CA TYR A 142 5.80 14.13 22.19
C TYR A 142 5.67 15.16 23.33
N GLN A 143 4.95 14.80 24.40
CA GLN A 143 4.77 15.62 25.61
C GLN A 143 4.36 17.07 25.26
N GLN A 144 3.27 17.21 24.51
CA GLN A 144 2.72 18.48 24.06
C GLN A 144 1.38 18.80 24.73
N ASN A 145 1.05 20.09 24.75
CA ASN A 145 -0.25 20.57 25.20
C ASN A 145 -1.36 20.06 24.27
N ARG A 146 -2.55 19.81 24.82
CA ARG A 146 -3.66 19.14 24.13
C ARG A 146 -4.02 19.79 22.80
N ILE A 147 -4.10 21.12 22.76
CA ILE A 147 -4.46 21.88 21.56
C ILE A 147 -3.44 21.64 20.44
N ILE A 148 -2.15 21.73 20.75
CA ILE A 148 -1.07 21.50 19.79
C ILE A 148 -1.12 20.05 19.28
N THR A 149 -1.34 19.09 20.18
CA THR A 149 -1.46 17.68 19.79
C THR A 149 -2.66 17.45 18.88
N ILE A 150 -3.82 18.05 19.14
CA ILE A 150 -5.01 17.92 18.29
C ILE A 150 -4.74 18.49 16.90
N LEU A 151 -4.17 19.69 16.80
CA LEU A 151 -3.82 20.31 15.51
C LEU A 151 -2.85 19.42 14.71
N LYS A 152 -1.80 18.90 15.36
CA LYS A 152 -0.84 18.01 14.70
C LYS A 152 -1.44 16.65 14.36
N PHE A 153 -2.35 16.12 15.19
CA PHE A 153 -3.10 14.91 14.90
C PHE A 153 -3.95 15.09 13.64
N LEU A 154 -4.70 16.19 13.51
CA LEU A 154 -5.50 16.47 12.32
C LEU A 154 -4.61 16.63 11.08
N LEU A 155 -3.51 17.39 11.19
CA LEU A 155 -2.54 17.56 10.11
C LEU A 155 -1.94 16.22 9.67
N LEU A 156 -1.53 15.37 10.62
CA LEU A 156 -1.04 14.04 10.35
C LEU A 156 -2.10 13.21 9.63
N ASN A 157 -3.35 13.20 10.09
CA ASN A 157 -4.42 12.45 9.42
C ASN A 157 -4.60 12.88 7.95
N ILE A 158 -4.50 14.18 7.63
CA ILE A 158 -4.55 14.67 6.24
C ILE A 158 -3.35 14.12 5.44
N ILE A 159 -2.14 14.21 5.99
CA ILE A 159 -0.92 13.70 5.35
C ILE A 159 -1.00 12.18 5.14
N PHE A 160 -1.51 11.45 6.12
CA PHE A 160 -1.74 10.01 6.03
C PHE A 160 -2.75 9.66 4.95
N ASN A 161 -3.87 10.37 4.84
CA ASN A 161 -4.87 10.11 3.79
C ASN A 161 -4.29 10.32 2.38
N ILE A 162 -3.58 11.44 2.17
CA ILE A 162 -2.90 11.70 0.88
C ILE A 162 -1.82 10.65 0.62
N GLY A 163 -1.02 10.34 1.65
CA GLY A 163 0.03 9.33 1.59
C GLY A 163 -0.53 7.96 1.20
N ILE A 164 -1.57 7.49 1.88
CA ILE A 164 -2.24 6.21 1.59
C ILE A 164 -2.72 6.16 0.14
N PHE A 165 -3.29 7.23 -0.40
CA PHE A 165 -3.71 7.24 -1.80
C PHE A 165 -2.54 7.06 -2.77
N ILE A 166 -1.43 7.77 -2.54
CA ILE A 166 -0.20 7.64 -3.34
C ILE A 166 0.38 6.22 -3.19
N VAL A 167 0.47 5.72 -1.95
CA VAL A 167 0.93 4.38 -1.64
C VAL A 167 0.06 3.34 -2.34
N ALA A 168 -1.26 3.48 -2.32
CA ALA A 168 -2.19 2.55 -2.93
C ALA A 168 -2.00 2.48 -4.46
N ILE A 169 -1.80 3.62 -5.12
CA ILE A 169 -1.53 3.67 -6.57
C ILE A 169 -0.19 2.99 -6.88
N LEU A 170 0.88 3.33 -6.14
CA LEU A 170 2.19 2.72 -6.33
C LEU A 170 2.14 1.21 -6.07
N PHE A 171 1.46 0.81 -5.00
CA PHE A 171 1.28 -0.57 -4.61
C PHE A 171 0.53 -1.38 -5.66
N PHE A 172 -0.60 -0.86 -6.15
CA PHE A 172 -1.36 -1.46 -7.22
C PHE A 172 -0.51 -1.59 -8.49
N GLY A 173 0.20 -0.53 -8.88
CA GLY A 173 1.06 -0.52 -10.07
C GLY A 173 2.20 -1.53 -9.99
N ILE A 174 2.93 -1.57 -8.87
CA ILE A 174 4.02 -2.53 -8.63
C ILE A 174 3.48 -3.96 -8.59
N THR A 175 2.35 -4.18 -7.91
CA THR A 175 1.74 -5.50 -7.81
C THR A 175 1.24 -5.99 -9.15
N ALA A 176 0.54 -5.15 -9.93
CA ALA A 176 0.13 -5.47 -11.30
C ALA A 176 1.32 -5.71 -12.23
N ALA A 177 2.43 -5.00 -12.03
CA ALA A 177 3.65 -5.21 -12.81
C ALA A 177 4.39 -6.50 -12.44
N THR A 178 4.19 -7.05 -11.24
CA THR A 178 4.88 -8.25 -10.73
C THR A 178 3.99 -9.49 -10.67
N TYR A 179 2.68 -9.35 -10.91
CA TYR A 179 1.69 -10.42 -10.91
C TYR A 179 1.89 -11.37 -12.10
#